data_AF-A0A846E960-F1
#
_entry.id   AF-A0A846E960-F1
#
_cell.length_a   1.000
_cell.length_b   1.000
_cell.length_c   1.000
_cell.angle_alpha   90.00
_cell.angle_beta   90.00
_cell.angle_gamma   90.00
#
_symmetry.space_group_name_H-M   'P 1'
#
loop_
_entity.id
_entity.type
_entity.pdbx_description
1 polymer ?
#
loop_
_entity_poly.entity_id
_entity_poly.type
_entity_poly.pdbx_seq_one_letter_code
_entity_poly.pdbx_strand_id
1 'polypeptide(L)'
;MIEPELFDAIELLVNLPKDRLCAGVRGAIVECYEDGKYEVEFANEEGETLALSTLSSEEFIVVWKAKTKRWLSVSEQISAAINHLSEERQQEVLNFARSLYQR
;
A
#
# COMPACT_ATOMS: atom_id res chain seq x y z
N MET A 1 -11.71 5.67 -3.41
CA MET A 1 -10.46 4.89 -3.44
C MET A 1 -9.39 5.78 -4.07
N ILE A 2 -8.16 5.78 -3.57
CA ILE A 2 -7.06 6.51 -4.21
C ILE A 2 -6.63 5.67 -5.41
N GLU A 3 -6.76 6.21 -6.61
CA GLU A 3 -6.23 5.56 -7.81
C GLU A 3 -4.70 5.67 -7.78
N PRO A 4 -3.97 4.54 -7.83
CA PRO A 4 -2.51 4.54 -7.94
C PRO A 4 -2.07 5.10 -9.29
N GLU A 5 -1.10 6.00 -9.26
CA GLU A 5 -0.53 6.62 -10.46
C GLU A 5 0.96 6.25 -10.60
N LEU A 6 1.50 6.37 -11.81
CA LEU A 6 2.92 6.19 -12.07
C LEU A 6 3.78 7.04 -11.11
N PHE A 7 4.82 6.43 -10.56
CA PHE A 7 5.75 6.99 -9.56
C PHE A 7 5.19 7.18 -8.15
N ASP A 8 3.93 6.82 -7.86
CA ASP A 8 3.46 6.78 -6.48
C ASP A 8 4.26 5.73 -5.68
N ALA A 9 4.49 6.03 -4.40
CA ALA A 9 5.08 5.06 -3.48
C ALA A 9 3.96 4.29 -2.77
N ILE A 10 4.13 2.98 -2.69
CA ILE A 10 3.16 2.05 -2.12
C ILE A 10 3.74 1.34 -0.90
N GLU A 11 2.87 0.75 -0.09
CA GLU A 11 3.22 -0.18 0.98
C GLU A 11 2.42 -1.47 0.82
N LEU A 12 3.09 -2.62 0.87
CA LEU A 12 2.46 -3.93 0.69
C LEU A 12 1.49 -4.26 1.83
N LEU A 13 0.32 -4.78 1.48
CA LEU A 13 -0.65 -5.35 2.42
C LEU A 13 -0.46 -6.84 2.64
N VAL A 14 0.22 -7.52 1.72
CA VAL A 14 0.45 -8.97 1.72
C VAL A 14 1.94 -9.30 1.67
N ASN A 15 2.30 -10.51 2.09
CA ASN A 15 3.65 -11.03 1.87
C ASN A 15 3.78 -11.51 0.42
N LEU A 16 4.96 -11.32 -0.19
CA LEU A 16 5.34 -11.86 -1.49
C LEU A 16 6.53 -12.81 -1.30
N PRO A 17 6.29 -14.09 -0.95
CA PRO A 17 7.37 -15.01 -0.56
C PRO A 17 8.40 -15.28 -1.67
N LYS A 18 7.98 -15.21 -2.94
CA LYS A 18 8.89 -15.41 -4.10
C LYS A 18 9.98 -14.35 -4.14
N ASP A 19 9.62 -13.12 -3.78
CA ASP A 19 10.50 -11.95 -3.80
C ASP A 19 11.11 -11.66 -2.41
N ARG A 20 10.79 -12.51 -1.42
CA ARG A 20 11.20 -12.36 -0.01
C ARG A 20 10.78 -11.02 0.61
N LEU A 21 9.64 -10.47 0.15
CA LEU A 21 9.07 -9.24 0.67
C LEU A 21 7.94 -9.54 1.66
N CYS A 22 7.90 -8.77 2.74
CA CYS A 22 6.85 -8.85 3.75
C CYS A 22 5.84 -7.71 3.57
N ALA A 23 4.62 -7.88 4.09
CA ALA A 23 3.68 -6.79 4.26
C ALA A 23 4.34 -5.64 5.07
N GLY A 24 4.06 -4.40 4.69
CA GLY A 24 4.71 -3.21 5.24
C GLY A 24 5.95 -2.74 4.48
N VAL A 25 6.51 -3.55 3.56
CA VAL A 25 7.62 -3.11 2.69
C VAL A 25 7.09 -2.10 1.67
N ARG A 26 7.90 -1.07 1.39
CA ARG A 26 7.57 0.00 0.44
C ARG A 26 8.29 -0.15 -0.89
N GLY A 27 7.58 0.20 -1.95
CA GLY A 27 8.10 0.24 -3.32
C GLY A 27 7.56 1.44 -4.08
N ALA A 28 8.01 1.62 -5.32
CA ALA A 28 7.55 2.67 -6.22
C ALA A 28 6.91 2.05 -7.47
N ILE A 29 5.77 2.60 -7.90
CA ILE A 29 5.14 2.20 -9.16
C ILE A 29 6.01 2.71 -10.32
N VAL A 30 6.49 1.81 -11.16
CA VAL A 30 7.35 2.13 -12.32
C VAL A 30 6.66 1.89 -13.66
N GLU A 31 5.51 1.20 -13.67
CA GLU A 31 4.64 1.05 -14.84
C GLU A 31 3.18 0.82 -14.41
N CYS A 32 2.22 1.33 -15.19
CA CYS A 32 0.79 1.10 -15.01
C CYS A 32 0.25 0.35 -16.24
N TYR A 33 -0.15 -0.91 -16.07
CA TYR A 33 -0.70 -1.73 -17.14
C TYR A 33 -2.18 -1.45 -17.40
N GLU A 34 -2.62 -1.63 -18.65
CA GLU A 34 -4.03 -1.42 -19.06
C GLU A 34 -5.03 -2.34 -18.34
N ASP A 35 -4.56 -3.48 -17.80
CA ASP A 35 -5.40 -4.43 -17.05
C ASP A 35 -5.57 -4.07 -15.56
N GLY A 36 -5.13 -2.87 -15.16
CA GLY A 36 -5.27 -2.38 -13.78
C GLY A 36 -4.23 -2.96 -12.81
N LYS A 37 -3.15 -3.56 -13.34
CA LYS A 37 -1.97 -3.96 -12.56
C LYS A 37 -0.87 -2.92 -12.64
N TYR A 38 0.05 -3.01 -11.70
CA TYR A 38 1.13 -2.04 -11.52
C TYR A 38 2.45 -2.80 -11.39
N GLU A 39 3.46 -2.41 -12.15
CA GLU A 39 4.82 -2.87 -11.90
C GLU A 39 5.40 -2.04 -10.76
N VAL A 40 5.83 -2.71 -9.69
CA VAL A 40 6.38 -2.05 -8.51
C VAL A 40 7.83 -2.46 -8.33
N GLU A 41 8.70 -1.45 -8.29
CA GLU A 41 10.10 -1.62 -7.93
C GLU A 41 10.29 -1.49 -6.42
N PHE A 42 10.99 -2.45 -5.84
CA PHE A 42 11.45 -2.41 -4.45
C PHE A 42 12.95 -2.22 -4.45
N ALA A 43 13.43 -1.13 -3.86
CA ALA A 43 14.85 -0.81 -3.78
C ALA A 43 15.34 -0.75 -2.32
N ASN A 44 16.64 -0.98 -2.11
CA ASN A 44 17.27 -0.76 -0.82
C ASN A 44 17.61 0.73 -0.60
N GLU A 45 18.21 1.04 0.56
CA GLU A 45 18.59 2.42 0.91
C GLU A 45 19.68 3.01 0.01
N GLU A 46 20.42 2.16 -0.71
CA GLU A 46 21.45 2.57 -1.68
C GLU A 46 20.87 2.81 -3.09
N GLY A 47 19.57 2.54 -3.29
CA GLY A 47 18.88 2.68 -4.57
C GLY A 47 19.02 1.47 -5.50
N GLU A 48 19.51 0.33 -4.99
CA GLU A 48 19.60 -0.90 -5.77
C GLU A 48 18.26 -1.62 -5.78
N THR A 49 17.80 -2.03 -6.97
CA THR A 49 16.60 -2.83 -7.15
C THR A 49 16.77 -4.21 -6.52
N LEU A 50 15.95 -4.51 -5.51
CA LEU A 50 15.86 -5.80 -4.84
C LEU A 50 14.85 -6.72 -5.52
N ALA A 51 13.74 -6.16 -5.99
CA ALA A 51 12.67 -6.89 -6.66
C ALA A 51 11.88 -5.97 -7.60
N LEU A 52 11.28 -6.57 -8.61
CA LEU A 52 10.33 -5.95 -9.52
C LEU A 52 9.13 -6.90 -9.63
N SER A 53 7.98 -6.45 -9.15
CA SER A 53 6.80 -7.31 -9.00
C SER A 53 5.56 -6.64 -9.61
N THR A 54 4.84 -7.38 -10.45
CA THR A 54 3.54 -6.96 -10.98
C THR A 54 2.44 -7.24 -9.94
N LEU A 55 1.80 -6.19 -9.43
CA LEU A 55 0.81 -6.25 -8.37
C LEU A 55 -0.55 -5.71 -8.80
N SER A 56 -1.61 -6.25 -8.23
CA SER A 56 -2.95 -5.66 -8.27
C SER A 56 -3.11 -4.59 -7.20
N SER A 57 -4.07 -3.67 -7.37
CA SER A 57 -4.37 -2.64 -6.36
C SER A 57 -4.89 -3.20 -5.03
N GLU A 58 -5.20 -4.49 -4.93
CA GLU A 58 -5.63 -5.13 -3.67
C GLU A 58 -4.45 -5.54 -2.78
N GLU A 59 -3.23 -5.59 -3.32
CA GLU A 59 -2.05 -6.10 -2.63
C GLU A 59 -1.23 -5.00 -1.93
N PHE A 60 -1.60 -3.73 -2.11
CA PHE A 60 -0.88 -2.59 -1.55
C PHE A 60 -1.80 -1.39 -1.30
N ILE A 61 -1.29 -0.41 -0.54
CA ILE A 61 -1.86 0.94 -0.47
C ILE A 61 -0.85 1.97 -0.96
N VAL A 62 -1.32 3.07 -1.55
CA VAL A 62 -0.47 4.24 -1.81
C VAL A 62 -0.17 4.93 -0.48
N VAL A 63 1.09 5.28 -0.23
CA VAL A 63 1.54 6.03 0.97
C VAL A 63 2.13 7.39 0.62
N TRP A 64 2.57 7.59 -0.62
CA TRP A 64 3.02 8.88 -1.13
C TRP A 64 2.56 9.08 -2.58
N LYS A 65 2.04 10.27 -2.88
CA LYS A 65 1.57 10.63 -4.22
C LYS A 65 2.59 11.48 -4.96
N ALA A 66 3.04 11.02 -6.12
CA ALA A 66 4.00 11.72 -6.98
C ALA A 66 3.45 13.03 -7.52
N LYS A 67 2.22 12.99 -8.02
CA LYS A 67 1.54 14.14 -8.61
C LYS A 67 1.43 15.34 -7.67
N THR A 68 1.15 15.07 -6.39
CA THR A 68 1.02 16.12 -5.36
C THR A 68 2.26 16.26 -4.48
N LYS A 69 3.28 15.42 -4.69
CA LYS A 69 4.52 15.35 -3.91
C LYS A 69 4.29 15.32 -2.39
N ARG A 70 3.33 14.51 -1.94
CA ARG A 70 2.97 14.45 -0.51
C ARG A 70 2.82 13.02 -0.02
N TRP A 71 3.19 12.83 1.24
CA TRP A 71 2.80 11.65 2.00
C TRP A 71 1.31 11.72 2.35
N LEU A 72 0.65 10.57 2.31
CA LEU A 72 -0.68 10.42 2.86
C LEU A 72 -0.62 10.47 4.38
N SER A 73 -1.62 11.10 5.01
CA SER A 73 -1.75 11.08 6.45
C SER A 73 -2.08 9.68 6.95
N VAL A 74 -1.86 9.43 8.25
CA VAL A 74 -2.20 8.14 8.86
C VAL A 74 -3.68 7.81 8.69
N SER A 75 -4.58 8.80 8.76
CA SER A 75 -6.02 8.55 8.54
C SER A 75 -6.33 8.16 7.10
N GLU A 76 -5.62 8.74 6.11
CA GLU A 76 -5.77 8.36 4.70
C GLU A 76 -5.24 6.96 4.45
N GLN A 77 -4.09 6.60 5.03
CA GLN A 77 -3.51 5.25 4.93
C GLN A 77 -4.40 4.20 5.61
N ILE A 78 -4.93 4.49 6.80
CA ILE A 78 -5.90 3.61 7.48
C ILE A 78 -7.14 3.44 6.60
N SER A 79 -7.69 4.53 6.07
CA SER A 79 -8.88 4.46 5.21
C SER A 79 -8.61 3.62 3.96
N ALA A 80 -7.44 3.76 3.33
CA ALA A 80 -7.04 2.93 2.20
C ALA A 80 -6.98 1.45 2.60
N ALA A 81 -6.26 1.12 3.68
CA ALA A 81 -6.08 -0.27 4.12
C ALA A 81 -7.39 -0.96 4.50
N ILE A 82 -8.28 -0.29 5.24
CA ILE A 82 -9.56 -0.90 5.65
C ILE A 82 -10.51 -1.15 4.48
N ASN A 83 -10.41 -0.37 3.39
CA ASN A 83 -11.26 -0.56 2.21
C ASN A 83 -10.98 -1.89 1.48
N HIS A 84 -9.84 -2.53 1.75
CA HIS A 84 -9.51 -3.87 1.25
C HIS A 84 -10.00 -5.00 2.16
N LEU A 85 -10.51 -4.68 3.35
CA LEU A 85 -10.98 -5.66 4.32
C LEU A 85 -12.47 -5.96 4.14
N SER A 86 -12.90 -7.14 4.59
CA SER A 86 -14.33 -7.45 4.72
C SER A 86 -15.02 -6.52 5.73
N GLU A 87 -16.33 -6.34 5.61
CA GLU A 87 -17.12 -5.53 6.56
C GLU A 87 -16.93 -5.97 8.02
N GLU A 88 -16.84 -7.29 8.25
CA GLU A 88 -16.54 -7.86 9.58
C GLU A 88 -15.22 -7.33 10.14
N ARG A 89 -14.14 -7.37 9.34
CA ARG A 89 -12.82 -6.88 9.74
C ARG A 89 -12.78 -5.35 9.85
N GLN A 90 -13.52 -4.62 9.01
CA GLN A 90 -13.68 -3.16 9.18
C GLN A 90 -14.34 -2.84 10.52
N GLN A 91 -15.34 -3.62 10.92
CA GLN A 91 -16.01 -3.47 12.21
C GLN A 91 -15.07 -3.79 13.38
N GLU A 92 -14.19 -4.78 13.25
CA GLU A 92 -13.12 -5.05 14.24
C GLU A 92 -12.18 -3.85 14.40
N VAL A 93 -11.72 -3.27 13.30
CA VAL A 93 -10.86 -2.06 13.33
C VAL A 93 -11.57 -0.90 14.03
N LEU A 94 -12.86 -0.68 13.73
CA LEU A 94 -13.66 0.35 14.38
C LEU A 94 -13.81 0.10 15.89
N ASN A 95 -14.05 -1.15 16.29
CA ASN A 95 -14.16 -1.53 17.70
C ASN A 95 -12.83 -1.32 18.43
N PHE A 96 -11.70 -1.68 17.81
CA PHE A 96 -10.38 -1.39 18.34
C PHE A 96 -10.17 0.12 18.54
N ALA A 97 -10.47 0.95 17.54
CA ALA A 97 -10.34 2.40 17.64
C ALA A 97 -11.18 2.98 18.79
N ARG A 98 -12.43 2.49 18.99
CA ARG A 98 -13.30 2.90 20.10
C ARG A 98 -12.71 2.55 21.47
N SER A 99 -12.07 1.38 21.60
CA SER A 99 -11.43 0.94 22.85
C SER A 99 -10.32 1.91 23.33
N LEU A 100 -9.66 2.62 22.42
CA LEU A 100 -8.60 3.57 22.76
C LEU A 100 -9.10 4.80 23.54
N TYR A 101 -10.39 5.14 23.41
CA TYR A 101 -11.04 6.26 24.12
C TYR A 101 -11.57 5.88 25.49
N GLN A 102 -11.64 4.59 25.83
CA GLN A 102 -12.19 4.09 27.08
C GLN A 102 -11.13 3.93 28.18
N ARG A 103 -10.00 4.64 28.03
CA ARG A 103 -8.90 4.68 29.01
C ARG A 103 -9.12 5.76 30.07
#